data_AF-A0A3G8YFV3-F1
#
_entry.id   AF-A0A3G8YFV3-F1
#
_cell.length_a   1.000
_cell.length_b   1.000
_cell.length_c   1.000
_cell.angle_alpha   90.00
_cell.angle_beta   90.00
_cell.angle_gamma   90.00
#
_symmetry.space_group_name_H-M   'P 1'
#
loop_
_entity.id
_entity.type
_entity.pdbx_description
1 polymer ?
#
loop_
_entity_poly.entity_id
_entity_poly.type
_entity_poly.pdbx_seq_one_letter_code
_entity_poly.pdbx_strand_id
1 'polypeptide(L)'
;MNPVGHIKCGMIVQAGNGDEAVCLGRIAGLKKNFIKLRRRDAPDGKRRYIPRSWVDGVANRQVHLSRTPSTALTGWLTKAELKAWPADRPTRPQARP
;
A
#
# COMPACT_ATOMS: atom_id res chain seq x y z
N MET A 1 6.53 -18.40 -6.85
CA MET A 1 7.11 -17.85 -5.61
C MET A 1 6.16 -16.79 -5.09
N ASN A 2 5.69 -16.85 -3.83
CA ASN A 2 4.72 -15.88 -3.30
C ASN A 2 5.44 -14.59 -2.85
N PRO A 3 5.36 -13.48 -3.60
CA PRO A 3 6.12 -12.26 -3.29
C PRO A 3 5.75 -11.68 -1.92
N VAL A 4 4.50 -11.89 -1.49
CA VAL A 4 3.96 -11.38 -0.23
C VAL A 4 4.61 -12.00 1.02
N GLY A 5 5.23 -13.18 0.90
CA GLY A 5 5.92 -13.85 2.01
C GLY A 5 7.25 -13.19 2.40
N HIS A 6 7.81 -12.33 1.54
CA HIS A 6 9.11 -11.70 1.75
C HIS A 6 9.02 -10.30 2.36
N ILE A 7 7.81 -9.82 2.68
CA ILE A 7 7.62 -8.48 3.23
C ILE A 7 8.08 -8.46 4.70
N LYS A 8 9.06 -7.60 5.01
CA LYS A 8 9.68 -7.47 6.34
C LYS A 8 9.52 -6.05 6.88
N CYS A 9 9.56 -5.93 8.21
CA CYS A 9 9.64 -4.63 8.88
C CYS A 9 10.90 -3.88 8.40
N GLY A 10 10.76 -2.58 8.14
CA GLY A 10 11.85 -1.74 7.64
C GLY A 10 12.01 -1.71 6.13
N MET A 11 11.30 -2.57 5.37
CA MET A 11 11.23 -2.44 3.92
C MET A 11 10.54 -1.14 3.51
N ILE A 12 10.85 -0.66 2.31
CA ILE A 12 10.25 0.54 1.73
C ILE A 12 9.07 0.10 0.86
N VAL A 13 7.94 0.80 0.95
CA VAL A 13 6.83 0.59 0.03
C VAL A 13 6.91 1.64 -1.07
N GLN A 14 6.91 1.18 -2.31
CA GLN A 14 6.85 2.02 -3.49
C GLN A 14 5.56 1.74 -4.25
N ALA A 15 4.84 2.80 -4.57
CA ALA A 15 3.77 2.73 -5.55
C ALA A 15 4.34 3.09 -6.90
N GLY A 16 4.23 2.18 -7.85
CA GLY A 16 4.64 2.47 -9.20
C GLY A 16 4.23 1.40 -10.18
N ASN A 17 3.77 1.83 -11.35
CA ASN A 17 3.30 0.94 -12.41
C ASN A 17 4.42 0.61 -13.42
N GLY A 18 5.65 0.42 -12.93
CA GLY A 18 6.85 0.21 -13.75
C GLY A 18 7.47 1.48 -14.35
N ASP A 19 6.65 2.48 -14.70
CA ASP A 19 7.10 3.73 -15.34
C ASP A 19 7.48 4.84 -14.35
N GLU A 20 6.63 5.06 -13.33
CA GLU A 20 6.89 5.97 -12.21
C GLU A 20 6.79 5.23 -10.89
N ALA A 21 7.76 5.41 -9.99
CA ALA A 21 7.74 4.84 -8.65
C ALA A 21 7.92 5.91 -7.57
N VAL A 22 6.92 6.09 -6.71
CA VAL A 22 6.98 6.98 -5.54
C VAL A 22 7.19 6.20 -4.26
N CYS A 23 8.08 6.70 -3.40
CA CYS A 23 8.25 6.16 -2.06
C CYS A 23 7.07 6.57 -1.16
N LEU A 24 6.27 5.60 -0.74
CA LEU A 24 5.15 5.79 0.17
C LEU A 24 5.57 5.80 1.64
N GLY A 25 6.74 5.23 1.95
CA GLY A 25 7.33 5.18 3.27
C GLY A 25 7.72 3.77 3.71
N ARG A 26 8.19 3.65 4.96
CA ARG A 26 8.71 2.39 5.51
C ARG A 26 7.64 1.56 6.22
N ILE A 27 7.78 0.24 6.12
CA ILE A 27 6.96 -0.74 6.82
C ILE A 27 7.32 -0.74 8.31
N ALA A 28 6.32 -0.54 9.16
CA ALA A 28 6.41 -0.73 10.60
C ALA A 28 6.11 -2.17 11.01
N GLY A 29 5.36 -2.91 10.19
CA GLY A 29 5.01 -4.31 10.42
C GLY A 29 3.90 -4.76 9.49
N LEU A 30 3.47 -6.02 9.64
CA LEU A 30 2.35 -6.59 8.90
C LEU A 30 1.19 -6.85 9.85
N LYS A 31 -0.04 -6.70 9.36
CA LYS A 31 -1.27 -7.00 10.09
C LYS A 31 -2.21 -7.81 9.21
N LYS A 32 -2.27 -9.13 9.41
CA LYS A 32 -3.09 -10.08 8.64
C LYS A 32 -2.92 -9.88 7.11
N ASN A 33 -3.83 -9.13 6.49
CA ASN A 33 -3.84 -8.82 5.06
C ASN A 33 -3.40 -7.40 4.70
N PHE A 34 -2.81 -6.66 5.63
CA PHE A 34 -2.42 -5.27 5.42
C PHE A 34 -0.98 -5.02 5.86
N ILE A 35 -0.28 -4.20 5.09
CA ILE A 35 1.03 -3.66 5.40
C ILE A 35 0.82 -2.41 6.25
N LYS A 36 1.45 -2.38 7.42
CA LYS A 36 1.39 -1.26 8.35
C LYS A 36 2.57 -0.34 8.09
N LEU A 37 2.31 0.88 7.66
CA LEU A 37 3.35 1.89 7.50
C LEU A 37 3.75 2.53 8.83
N ARG A 38 4.96 3.08 8.87
CA ARG A 38 5.43 3.92 9.98
C ARG A 38 4.67 5.25 9.97
N ARG A 39 4.27 5.68 11.17
CA ARG A 39 3.55 6.94 11.37
C ARG A 39 4.42 8.16 11.04
N ARG A 40 5.73 8.06 11.29
CA ARG A 40 6.70 9.16 11.11
C ARG A 40 7.03 9.44 9.64
N ASP A 41 6.89 8.42 8.79
CA ASP A 41 7.15 8.52 7.34
C ASP A 41 5.91 8.94 6.54
N ALA A 42 4.72 8.97 7.17
CA ALA A 42 3.52 9.44 6.49
C ALA A 42 3.47 10.97 6.53
N PRO A 43 3.36 11.68 5.39
CA PRO A 43 3.26 13.15 5.34
C PRO A 43 2.18 13.74 6.24
N ASP A 44 1.07 13.03 6.48
CA ASP A 44 -0.01 13.48 7.38
C ASP A 44 0.25 13.22 8.87
N GLY A 45 1.37 12.61 9.25
CA GLY A 45 1.61 12.15 10.62
C GLY A 45 0.62 11.06 11.10
N LYS A 46 -0.18 10.50 10.19
CA LYS A 46 -1.21 9.49 10.46
C LYS A 46 -0.71 8.10 10.11
N ARG A 47 -1.23 7.09 10.82
CA ARG A 47 -0.85 5.70 10.59
C ARG A 47 -1.65 5.14 9.41
N ARG A 48 -0.93 4.82 8.33
CA ARG A 48 -1.49 4.30 7.08
C ARG A 48 -1.33 2.78 6.96
N TYR A 49 -2.25 2.18 6.22
CA TYR A 49 -2.36 0.74 5.99
C TYR A 49 -2.53 0.49 4.49
N ILE A 50 -1.74 -0.43 3.94
CA ILE A 50 -1.79 -0.76 2.52
C ILE A 50 -2.27 -2.21 2.38
N PRO A 51 -3.28 -2.51 1.56
CA PRO A 51 -3.70 -3.88 1.31
C PRO A 51 -2.58 -4.70 0.69
N ARG A 52 -2.36 -5.92 1.18
CA ARG A 52 -1.41 -6.86 0.54
C ARG A 52 -1.80 -7.22 -0.89
N SER A 53 -3.10 -7.10 -1.22
CA SER A 53 -3.61 -7.34 -2.58
C SER A 53 -3.12 -6.32 -3.59
N TRP A 54 -2.60 -5.18 -3.13
CA TRP A 54 -1.99 -4.19 -4.00
C TRP A 54 -0.51 -4.49 -4.28
N VAL A 55 0.08 -5.45 -3.57
CA VAL A 55 1.49 -5.81 -3.79
C VAL A 55 1.57 -6.58 -5.10
N ASP A 56 2.26 -6.00 -6.05
CA ASP A 56 2.60 -6.65 -7.32
C ASP A 56 3.81 -7.57 -7.11
N GLY A 57 4.84 -7.03 -6.44
CA GLY A 57 6.10 -7.72 -6.24
C GLY A 57 6.91 -7.16 -5.08
N VAL A 58 7.94 -7.91 -4.68
CA VAL A 58 8.92 -7.48 -3.68
C VAL A 58 10.30 -7.69 -4.28
N ALA A 59 11.04 -6.60 -4.46
CA ALA A 59 12.37 -6.60 -5.07
C ALA A 59 13.32 -5.74 -4.22
N ASN A 60 14.57 -6.16 -4.02
CA ASN A 60 15.61 -5.33 -3.37
C ASN A 60 15.21 -4.65 -2.05
N ARG A 61 14.48 -5.35 -1.17
CA ARG A 61 13.93 -4.79 0.09
C ARG A 61 12.88 -3.68 -0.09
N GLN A 62 12.31 -3.59 -1.29
CA GLN A 62 11.25 -2.67 -1.67
C GLN A 62 10.01 -3.47 -2.08
N VAL A 63 8.84 -3.01 -1.64
CA VAL A 63 7.55 -3.57 -1.99
C VAL A 63 6.96 -2.70 -3.09
N HIS A 64 6.82 -3.28 -4.28
CA HIS A 64 6.19 -2.63 -5.42
C HIS A 64 4.70 -2.90 -5.40
N LEU A 65 3.91 -1.83 -5.51
CA LEU A 65 2.47 -1.93 -5.62
C LEU A 65 2.05 -1.90 -7.09
N SER A 66 1.02 -2.66 -7.45
CA SER A 66 0.36 -2.66 -8.77
C SER A 66 -0.49 -1.41 -9.02
N ARG A 67 -0.21 -0.32 -8.29
CA ARG A 67 -0.95 0.94 -8.31
C ARG A 67 0.00 2.09 -8.59
N THR A 68 -0.48 3.04 -9.40
CA THR A 68 0.24 4.28 -9.67
C THR A 68 0.40 5.12 -8.40
N PRO A 69 1.42 6.00 -8.36
CA PRO A 69 1.64 6.95 -7.28
C PRO A 69 0.37 7.67 -6.85
N SER A 70 -0.33 8.32 -7.79
CA SER A 70 -1.52 9.12 -7.51
C SER A 70 -2.66 8.31 -6.91
N THR A 71 -2.89 7.09 -7.41
CA THR A 71 -3.90 6.18 -6.85
C THR A 71 -3.50 5.65 -5.48
N ALA A 72 -2.22 5.36 -5.26
CA ALA A 72 -1.76 4.87 -3.97
C ALA A 72 -1.76 5.98 -2.91
N LEU A 73 -1.40 7.21 -3.30
CA LEU A 73 -1.41 8.41 -2.46
C LEU A 73 -2.83 8.84 -2.07
N THR A 74 -3.85 8.40 -2.79
CA THR A 74 -5.26 8.71 -2.49
C THR A 74 -6.01 7.52 -1.89
N GLY A 75 -5.58 6.29 -2.15
CA GLY A 75 -6.29 5.07 -1.75
C GLY A 75 -5.64 4.22 -0.65
N TRP A 76 -4.46 4.58 -0.14
CA TRP A 76 -3.93 3.97 1.08
C TRP A 76 -4.80 4.28 2.31
N LEU A 77 -5.08 3.25 3.11
CA LEU A 77 -6.15 3.28 4.08
C LEU A 77 -5.70 3.91 5.40
N THR A 78 -6.53 4.76 5.97
CA THR A 78 -6.41 5.15 7.38
C THR A 78 -6.99 4.06 8.29
N LYS A 79 -6.85 4.21 9.63
CA LYS A 79 -7.49 3.28 10.57
C LYS A 79 -9.03 3.23 10.40
N ALA A 80 -9.64 4.38 10.07
CA ALA A 80 -11.08 4.48 9.84
C ALA A 80 -11.48 3.75 8.55
N GLU A 81 -10.74 3.98 7.47
CA GLU A 81 -11.00 3.31 6.19
C GLU A 81 -10.68 1.82 6.23
N LEU A 82 -9.66 1.40 6.97
CA LEU A 82 -9.41 -0.02 7.23
C LEU A 82 -10.60 -0.71 7.90
N LYS A 83 -11.31 0.01 8.78
CA LYS A 83 -12.53 -0.50 9.43
C LYS A 83 -13.72 -0.54 8.46
N ALA A 84 -13.74 0.38 7.50
CA ALA A 84 -14.75 0.47 6.45
C ALA A 84 -14.42 -0.34 5.19
N TRP A 85 -13.23 -0.95 5.10
CA TRP A 85 -12.75 -1.66 3.91
C TRP A 85 -13.37 -3.06 3.83
N PRO A 86 -14.32 -3.32 2.92
CA PRO A 86 -14.72 -4.68 2.62
C PRO A 86 -13.55 -5.36 1.88
N ALA A 87 -13.29 -6.63 2.19
CA ALA A 87 -12.16 -7.38 1.63
C ALA A 87 -12.23 -7.61 0.10
N ASP A 88 -13.21 -7.05 -0.60
CA ASP A 88 -13.42 -7.25 -2.02
C ASP A 88 -14.08 -6.01 -2.67
N ARG A 89 -13.32 -5.29 -3.50
CA ARG A 89 -13.78 -4.84 -4.83
C ARG A 89 -12.68 -4.09 -5.59
N PRO A 90 -12.18 -4.63 -6.72
CA PRO A 90 -11.58 -3.86 -7.77
C PRO A 90 -12.67 -3.45 -8.76
N THR A 91 -13.40 -2.35 -8.55
CA THR A 91 -14.27 -1.82 -9.61
C THR A 91 -14.25 -0.29 -9.66
N ARG A 92 -13.44 0.19 -10.62
CA ARG A 92 -13.73 1.23 -11.64
C ARG A 92 -14.18 2.63 -11.18
N PRO A 93 -13.71 3.72 -11.83
CA PRO A 93 -14.13 5.08 -11.49
C PRO A 93 -15.65 5.23 -11.61
N GLN A 94 -16.24 5.88 -10.63
CA GLN A 94 -17.64 6.28 -10.64
C GLN A 94 -17.81 7.40 -11.70
N ALA A 95 -18.13 7.00 -12.94
CA ALA A 95 -18.74 7.92 -13.90
C ALA A 95 -20.17 8.18 -13.42
N ARG A 96 -20.42 9.42 -12.98
CA ARG A 96 -21.78 9.90 -12.67
C ARG A 96 -22.43 10.39 -13.98
N PRO A 97 -23.72 10.09 -14.23
CA PRO A 97 -24.50 10.75 -15.27
C PRO A 97 -24.82 12.20 -14.90
#